data_AF-A0A0S7CSK2-F1
#
_entry.id   AF-A0A0S7CSK2-F1
#
_cell.length_a   1.000
_cell.length_b   1.000
_cell.length_c   1.000
_cell.angle_alpha   90.00
_cell.angle_beta   90.00
_cell.angle_gamma   90.00
#
_symmetry.space_group_name_H-M   'P 1'
#
loop_
_entity.id
_entity.type
_entity.pdbx_description
1 polymer ?
#
loop_
_entity_poly.entity_id
_entity_poly.type
_entity_poly.pdbx_seq_one_letter_code
_entity_poly.pdbx_strand_id
1 'polypeptide(L)'
;MKTVSKIVGAALDGVAGGLALAFILCVAVSVIAISTGSRATLPGLFTATRGAENGALALEFQPNFAGMVVVIALSVLVSVVMAVRRSTAESPDPR
;
A
#
# COMPACT_ATOMS: atom_id res chain seq x y z
N MET A 1 27.43 10.81 -2.52
CA MET A 1 26.40 11.35 -1.60
C MET A 1 25.08 11.67 -2.30
N LYS A 2 25.05 12.44 -3.40
CA LYS A 2 23.80 12.81 -4.10
C LYS A 2 22.91 11.62 -4.50
N THR A 3 23.49 10.53 -5.02
CA THR A 3 22.74 9.33 -5.43
C THR A 3 22.11 8.59 -4.25
N VAL A 4 22.83 8.48 -3.13
CA VAL A 4 22.33 7.82 -1.92
C VAL A 4 21.15 8.60 -1.34
N SER A 5 21.24 9.93 -1.26
CA SER A 5 20.13 10.78 -0.80
C SER A 5 18.89 10.66 -1.69
N LYS A 6 19.06 10.55 -3.02
CA LYS A 6 17.94 10.31 -3.96
C LYS A 6 17.27 8.95 -3.70
N ILE A 7 18.06 7.89 -3.49
CA ILE A 7 17.53 6.54 -3.19
C ILE A 7 16.78 6.53 -1.86
N VAL A 8 17.34 7.16 -0.82
CA VAL A 8 16.70 7.25 0.50
C VAL A 8 15.39 8.02 0.41
N GLY A 9 15.36 9.16 -0.29
CA GLY A 9 14.13 9.91 -0.52
C GLY A 9 13.05 9.07 -1.23
N ALA A 10 13.42 8.41 -2.33
CA ALA A 10 12.50 7.54 -3.06
C ALA A 10 11.99 6.36 -2.22
N ALA A 11 12.83 5.81 -1.33
CA ALA A 11 12.41 4.76 -0.41
C ALA A 11 11.37 5.28 0.60
N LEU A 12 11.58 6.46 1.17
CA LEU A 12 10.61 7.09 2.08
C LEU A 12 9.27 7.38 1.38
N ASP A 13 9.32 7.89 0.14
CA ASP A 13 8.12 8.10 -0.68
C ASP A 13 7.38 6.78 -0.94
N GLY A 14 8.12 5.70 -1.20
CA GLY A 14 7.55 4.37 -1.35
C GLY A 14 6.92 3.82 -0.07
N VAL A 15 7.49 4.11 1.11
CA VAL A 15 6.89 3.75 2.40
C VAL A 15 5.57 4.51 2.59
N ALA A 16 5.58 5.82 2.41
CA ALA A 16 4.39 6.66 2.56
C ALA A 16 3.29 6.25 1.57
N GLY A 17 3.66 6.01 0.31
CA GLY A 17 2.75 5.52 -0.73
C GLY A 17 2.18 4.14 -0.43
N GLY A 18 3.00 3.21 0.07
CA GLY A 18 2.57 1.87 0.46
C GLY A 18 1.58 1.88 1.63
N LEU A 19 1.84 2.70 2.64
CA LEU A 19 0.92 2.90 3.77
C LEU A 19 -0.41 3.51 3.32
N ALA A 20 -0.37 4.55 2.48
CA ALA A 20 -1.57 5.17 1.93
C ALA A 20 -2.39 4.18 1.08
N LEU A 21 -1.72 3.38 0.24
CA LEU A 21 -2.37 2.35 -0.57
C LEU A 21 -3.03 1.28 0.30
N ALA A 22 -2.34 0.77 1.32
CA ALA A 22 -2.88 -0.22 2.25
C ALA A 22 -4.12 0.33 2.98
N PHE A 23 -4.09 1.60 3.39
CA PHE A 23 -5.23 2.27 4.03
C PHE A 23 -6.44 2.38 3.07
N ILE A 24 -6.22 2.82 1.82
CA ILE A 24 -7.28 2.92 0.82
C ILE A 24 -7.92 1.54 0.56
N LEU A 25 -7.10 0.50 0.42
CA LEU A 25 -7.57 -0.87 0.21
C LEU A 25 -8.37 -1.39 1.41
N CYS A 26 -7.93 -1.08 2.64
CA CYS A 26 -8.67 -1.38 3.87
C CYS A 26 -10.07 -0.75 3.85
N VAL A 27 -10.16 0.55 3.54
CA VAL A 27 -11.44 1.26 3.44
C VAL A 27 -12.31 0.65 2.33
N ALA A 28 -11.75 0.38 1.16
CA ALA A 28 -12.50 -0.21 0.05
C ALA A 28 -13.11 -1.57 0.40
N VAL A 29 -12.33 -2.48 1.00
CA VAL A 29 -12.82 -3.80 1.44
C VAL A 29 -13.91 -3.67 2.51
N SER A 30 -13.75 -2.72 3.42
CA SER A 30 -14.74 -2.41 4.47
C SER A 30 -16.07 -1.92 3.88
N VAL A 31 -16.02 -1.00 2.93
CA VAL A 31 -17.21 -0.46 2.24
C VAL A 31 -17.93 -1.57 1.45
N ILE A 32 -17.19 -2.43 0.76
CA ILE A 32 -17.77 -3.59 0.06
C ILE A 32 -18.47 -4.52 1.05
N ALA A 33 -17.84 -4.85 2.18
CA ALA A 33 -18.44 -5.73 3.18
C ALA A 33 -19.75 -5.16 3.75
N ILE A 34 -19.77 -3.86 4.07
CA ILE A 34 -20.95 -3.18 4.60
C ILE A 34 -22.07 -3.12 3.56
N SER A 35 -21.75 -2.66 2.35
CA SER A 35 -22.74 -2.43 1.28
C SER A 35 -23.37 -3.72 0.76
N THR A 36 -22.61 -4.81 0.68
CA THR A 36 -23.10 -6.11 0.20
C THR A 36 -23.70 -6.97 1.32
N GLY A 37 -23.44 -6.62 2.59
CA GLY A 37 -23.78 -7.45 3.74
C GLY A 37 -23.06 -8.81 3.75
N SER A 38 -22.06 -8.99 2.89
CA SER A 38 -21.33 -10.24 2.70
C SER A 38 -19.86 -10.06 3.09
N ARG A 39 -19.16 -11.17 3.35
CA ARG A 39 -17.72 -11.16 3.62
C ARG A 39 -16.96 -10.68 2.37
N ALA A 40 -16.20 -9.59 2.51
CA ALA A 40 -15.27 -9.10 1.50
C ALA A 40 -13.85 -9.51 1.88
N THR A 41 -13.10 -10.05 0.92
CA THR A 41 -11.72 -10.50 1.16
C THR A 41 -10.81 -9.97 0.06
N LEU A 42 -9.73 -9.32 0.48
CA LEU A 42 -8.57 -9.05 -0.36
C LEU A 42 -7.48 -10.08 0.03
N PRO A 43 -7.27 -11.13 -0.77
CA PRO A 43 -6.41 -12.24 -0.40
C PRO A 43 -5.01 -11.78 0.01
N GLY A 44 -4.52 -12.32 1.13
CA GLY A 44 -3.22 -11.98 1.68
C GLY A 44 -3.15 -10.64 2.40
N LEU A 45 -4.18 -9.78 2.35
CA LEU A 45 -4.16 -8.44 2.94
C LEU A 45 -5.24 -8.24 4.00
N PHE A 46 -6.51 -8.35 3.62
CA PHE A 46 -7.62 -7.96 4.49
C PHE A 46 -8.81 -8.91 4.32
N THR A 47 -9.48 -9.20 5.42
CA THR A 47 -10.86 -9.71 5.39
C THR A 47 -11.72 -8.75 6.19
N ALA A 48 -12.86 -8.36 5.64
CA ALA A 48 -13.88 -7.60 6.35
C ALA A 48 -15.23 -8.29 6.23
N THR A 49 -15.96 -8.35 7.33
CA THR A 49 -17.33 -8.85 7.37
C THR A 49 -18.21 -7.84 8.09
N ARG A 50 -19.41 -7.59 7.55
CA ARG A 50 -20.42 -6.79 8.23
C ARG A 50 -20.88 -7.53 9.48
N GLY A 51 -20.75 -6.89 10.64
CA GLY A 51 -21.23 -7.38 11.92
C GLY A 51 -22.24 -6.43 12.55
N ALA A 52 -22.66 -6.76 13.77
CA ALA A 52 -23.43 -5.89 14.63
C ALA A 52 -22.92 -6.00 16.06
N GLU A 53 -22.69 -4.87 16.71
CA GLU A 53 -22.27 -4.80 18.11
C GLU A 53 -23.20 -3.83 18.84
N ASN A 54 -23.86 -4.30 19.90
CA ASN A 54 -24.86 -3.53 20.66
C ASN A 54 -26.00 -2.94 19.80
N GLY A 55 -26.39 -3.63 18.72
CA GLY A 55 -27.44 -3.18 17.79
C GLY A 55 -26.99 -2.10 16.79
N ALA A 56 -25.73 -1.66 16.85
CA ALA A 56 -25.13 -0.75 15.88
C ALA A 56 -24.37 -1.52 14.79
N LEU A 57 -24.21 -0.89 13.62
CA LEU A 57 -23.37 -1.42 12.54
C LEU A 57 -21.93 -1.53 13.03
N ALA A 58 -21.38 -2.74 12.98
CA ALA A 58 -19.98 -3.01 13.30
C ALA A 58 -19.28 -3.64 12.09
N LEU A 59 -17.96 -3.54 12.07
CA LEU A 59 -17.12 -4.17 11.06
C LEU A 59 -16.12 -5.10 11.74
N GLU A 60 -16.23 -6.39 11.45
CA GLU A 60 -15.20 -7.35 11.85
C GLU A 60 -14.10 -7.32 10.82
N PHE A 61 -12.99 -6.68 11.17
CA PHE A 61 -11.84 -6.50 10.29
C PHE A 61 -10.65 -7.35 10.74
N GLN A 62 -10.14 -8.18 9.83
CA GLN A 62 -8.98 -9.05 10.07
C GLN A 62 -7.83 -8.64 9.16
N PRO A 63 -6.87 -7.85 9.67
CA PRO A 63 -5.70 -7.47 8.90
C PRO A 63 -4.66 -8.59 8.83
N ASN A 64 -3.99 -8.71 7.69
CA ASN A 64 -2.78 -9.52 7.54
C ASN A 64 -1.56 -8.61 7.49
N PHE A 65 -0.83 -8.55 8.61
CA PHE A 65 0.37 -7.73 8.75
C PHE A 65 1.47 -8.11 7.75
N ALA A 66 1.67 -9.39 7.46
CA ALA A 66 2.66 -9.83 6.50
C ALA A 66 2.32 -9.30 5.10
N GLY A 67 1.05 -9.37 4.69
CA GLY A 67 0.58 -8.77 3.45
C GLY A 67 0.82 -7.27 3.36
N MET A 68 0.54 -6.54 4.44
CA MET A 68 0.77 -5.10 4.48
C MET A 68 2.25 -4.75 4.32
N VAL A 69 3.14 -5.49 5.00
CA VAL A 69 4.59 -5.32 4.85
C VAL A 69 5.03 -5.59 3.41
N VAL A 70 4.48 -6.62 2.76
CA VAL A 70 4.76 -6.92 1.35
C VAL A 70 4.32 -5.78 0.44
N VAL A 71 3.12 -5.21 0.63
CA VAL A 71 2.66 -4.07 -0.16
C VAL A 71 3.60 -2.87 0.00
N ILE A 72 3.98 -2.54 1.23
CA ILE A 72 4.91 -1.45 1.51
C ILE A 72 6.27 -1.71 0.84
N ALA A 73 6.80 -2.93 0.98
CA ALA A 73 8.08 -3.30 0.38
C ALA A 73 8.05 -3.20 -1.15
N LEU A 74 6.94 -3.62 -1.79
CA LEU A 74 6.75 -3.48 -3.23
C LEU A 74 6.63 -2.00 -3.64
N SER A 75 5.92 -1.17 -2.88
CA SER A 75 5.85 0.27 -3.14
C SER A 75 7.23 0.95 -3.03
N VAL A 76 8.02 0.59 -2.01
CA VAL A 76 9.42 1.02 -1.87
C VAL A 76 10.25 0.60 -3.07
N LEU A 77 10.16 -0.67 -3.47
CA LEU A 77 10.91 -1.19 -4.61
C LEU A 77 10.57 -0.44 -5.89
N VAL A 78 9.27 -0.23 -6.17
CA VAL A 78 8.81 0.52 -7.34
C VAL A 78 9.34 1.95 -7.32
N SER A 79 9.21 2.66 -6.20
CA SER A 79 9.69 4.05 -6.09
C SER A 79 11.20 4.16 -6.29
N VAL A 80 11.98 3.25 -5.70
CA VAL A 80 13.44 3.22 -5.86
C VAL A 80 13.83 2.89 -7.32
N VAL A 81 13.22 1.88 -7.92
CA VAL A 81 13.47 1.51 -9.33
C VAL A 81 13.17 2.70 -10.25
N MET A 82 12.05 3.40 -10.04
CA MET A 82 11.68 4.56 -10.84
C MET A 82 12.67 5.73 -10.66
N ALA A 83 13.14 5.97 -9.43
CA ALA A 83 14.14 7.01 -9.16
C ALA A 83 15.50 6.70 -9.81
N VAL A 84 15.92 5.43 -9.80
CA VAL A 84 17.15 4.99 -10.49
C VAL A 84 17.01 5.14 -12.00
N ARG A 85 15.90 4.69 -12.59
CA ARG A 85 15.66 4.82 -14.05
C ARG A 85 15.63 6.27 -14.52
N ARG A 86 15.06 7.18 -13.73
CA ARG A 86 15.08 8.63 -14.02
C ARG A 86 16.50 9.19 -13.97
N SER A 87 17.30 8.74 -13.01
CA SER A 87 18.68 9.22 -12.85
C SER A 87 19.61 8.76 -13.99
N THR A 88 19.38 7.59 -14.58
CA THR A 88 20.17 7.13 -15.75
C THR A 88 19.78 7.82 -17.05
N ALA A 89 18.52 8.25 -17.19
CA ALA A 89 18.05 8.98 -18.37
C ALA A 89 18.58 10.43 -18.46
N GLU A 90 19.02 11.01 -17.34
CA GLU A 90 19.50 12.39 -17.25
C GLU A 90 21.00 12.53 -17.59
N SER A 91 21.73 11.42 -17.82
CA SER A 91 23.13 11.40 -18.28
C SER A 91 23.20 11.70 -19.78
N PRO A 92 23.66 12.90 -20.21
CA PRO A 92 23.79 13.21 -21.64
C PRO A 92 24.88 12.34 -22.26
N ASP A 93 24.59 11.76 -23.42
CA ASP A 93 25.57 11.08 -24.29
C ASP A 93 26.70 12.09 -24.62
N PRO A 94 27.97 11.82 -24.28
CA PRO A 94 29.08 12.67 -24.65
C PRO A 94 29.40 12.42 -26.13
N ARG A 95 28.69 13.12 -27.03
CA ARG A 95 29.09 13.29 -28.42
C ARG A 95 29.48 14.73 -28.69
#